data_AF-A0A521B055-F1
#
_entry.id   AF-A0A521B055-F1
#
_cell.length_a   1.000
_cell.length_b   1.000
_cell.length_c   1.000
_cell.angle_alpha   90.00
_cell.angle_beta   90.00
_cell.angle_gamma   90.00
#
_symmetry.space_group_name_H-M   'P 1'
#
loop_
_entity.id
_entity.type
_entity.pdbx_description
1 polymer ?
#
loop_
_entity_poly.entity_id
_entity_poly.type
_entity_poly.pdbx_seq_one_letter_code
_entity_poly.pdbx_strand_id
1 'polypeptide(L)' 'MSETIEKALKEFSNLADDEKESFAAFILEEMKSEERWNELYKSSQKTLTNVAEEALKEYDAGKTDKLDTNKL' A
#
# COMPACT_ATOMS: atom_id res chain seq x y z
N MET A 1 -1.46 -24.90 -7.64
CA MET A 1 -1.83 -23.57 -7.14
C MET A 1 -1.34 -23.49 -5.69
N SER A 2 -1.27 -22.34 -5.02
CA SER A 2 -0.90 -22.37 -3.58
C SER A 2 -2.08 -22.83 -2.74
N GLU A 3 -1.83 -23.54 -1.64
CA GLU A 3 -2.87 -24.02 -0.71
C GLU A 3 -3.75 -22.86 -0.21
N THR A 4 -3.15 -21.68 0.00
CA THR A 4 -3.86 -20.47 0.41
C THR A 4 -4.84 -19.97 -0.66
N ILE A 5 -4.44 -19.99 -1.93
CA ILE A 5 -5.33 -19.57 -3.03
C ILE A 5 -6.48 -20.56 -3.19
N GLU A 6 -6.19 -21.87 -3.09
CA GLU A 6 -7.21 -22.92 -3.15
C GLU A 6 -8.25 -22.77 -2.03
N LYS A 7 -7.79 -22.50 -0.80
CA LYS A 7 -8.69 -22.21 0.33
C LYS A 7 -9.52 -20.95 0.08
N ALA A 8 -8.91 -19.86 -0.39
CA ALA A 8 -9.64 -18.61 -0.66
C ALA A 8 -10.72 -18.79 -1.73
N LEU A 9 -10.42 -19.50 -2.82
CA LEU A 9 -11.40 -19.81 -3.87
C LEU A 9 -12.53 -20.71 -3.37
N LYS A 10 -12.23 -21.65 -2.47
CA LYS A 10 -13.25 -22.50 -1.84
C LYS A 10 -14.21 -21.66 -0.98
N GLU A 11 -13.68 -20.78 -0.12
CA GLU A 11 -14.51 -19.89 0.70
C GLU A 11 -15.33 -18.94 -0.19
N PHE A 12 -14.73 -18.35 -1.22
CA PHE A 12 -15.42 -17.51 -2.20
C PHE A 12 -16.57 -18.24 -2.89
N SER A 13 -16.36 -19.51 -3.27
CA SER A 13 -17.39 -20.32 -3.92
C SER A 13 -18.61 -20.60 -3.04
N ASN A 14 -18.45 -20.55 -1.71
CA ASN A 14 -19.52 -20.77 -0.73
C ASN A 14 -20.39 -19.52 -0.45
N LEU A 15 -19.98 -18.34 -0.91
CA LEU A 15 -20.73 -17.10 -0.74
C LEU A 15 -22.01 -17.06 -1.60
N ALA A 16 -22.97 -16.20 -1.23
CA ALA A 16 -24.12 -15.91 -2.09
C ALA A 16 -23.69 -15.17 -3.36
N ASP A 17 -24.50 -15.22 -4.42
CA ASP A 17 -24.10 -14.69 -5.74
C ASP A 17 -23.90 -13.16 -5.74
N ASP A 18 -24.70 -12.43 -4.95
CA ASP A 18 -24.55 -10.99 -4.73
C ASP A 18 -23.26 -10.65 -3.96
N GLU A 19 -22.94 -11.45 -2.94
CA GLU A 19 -21.68 -11.32 -2.18
C GLU A 19 -20.47 -11.63 -3.07
N LYS A 20 -20.55 -12.66 -3.93
CA LYS A 20 -19.49 -13.00 -4.89
C LYS A 20 -19.21 -11.85 -5.85
N GLU A 21 -20.26 -11.26 -6.42
CA GLU A 21 -20.10 -10.15 -7.36
C GLU A 21 -19.50 -8.92 -6.67
N SER A 22 -19.98 -8.58 -5.48
CA SER A 22 -19.42 -7.47 -4.69
C SER A 22 -17.96 -7.72 -4.32
N PHE A 23 -17.61 -8.93 -3.92
CA PHE A 23 -16.23 -9.27 -3.56
C PHE A 23 -15.32 -9.31 -4.79
N ALA A 24 -15.79 -9.83 -5.92
CA ALA A 24 -15.04 -9.82 -7.18
C ALA A 24 -14.74 -8.39 -7.64
N ALA A 25 -15.73 -7.50 -7.59
CA ALA A 25 -15.54 -6.08 -7.91
C ALA A 25 -14.50 -5.42 -6.97
N PHE A 26 -14.58 -5.71 -5.67
CA PHE A 26 -13.62 -5.22 -4.68
C PHE A 26 -12.18 -5.67 -4.98
N ILE A 27 -11.96 -6.98 -5.18
CA ILE A 27 -10.62 -7.52 -5.45
C ILE A 27 -10.04 -6.97 -6.75
N LEU A 28 -10.85 -6.84 -7.80
CA LEU A 28 -10.40 -6.27 -9.07
C LEU A 28 -9.98 -4.80 -8.92
N GLU A 29 -10.67 -4.02 -8.11
CA GLU A 29 -10.27 -2.64 -7.84
C GLU A 29 -9.01 -2.57 -6.99
N GLU A 30 -8.86 -3.44 -6.00
CA GLU A 30 -7.66 -3.52 -5.18
C GLU A 30 -6.42 -3.85 -6.03
N MET A 31 -6.53 -4.81 -6.96
CA MET A 31 -5.44 -5.13 -7.89
C MET A 31 -5.03 -3.93 -8.76
N LYS A 32 -6.01 -3.15 -9.26
CA LYS A 32 -5.72 -1.92 -10.02
C LYS A 32 -5.11 -0.83 -9.15
N SER A 33 -5.54 -0.72 -7.90
CA SER A 33 -4.96 0.20 -6.92
C SER A 33 -3.49 -0.11 -6.69
N GLU A 34 -3.15 -1.38 -6.48
CA GLU A 34 -1.78 -1.86 -6.31
C GLU A 34 -0.91 -1.59 -7.56
N GLU A 35 -1.43 -1.85 -8.75
CA GLU A 35 -0.74 -1.52 -10.00
C GLU A 35 -0.43 -0.02 -10.10
N ARG A 36 -1.43 0.83 -9.82
CA ARG A 36 -1.27 2.29 -9.83
C ARG A 36 -0.25 2.77 -8.81
N TRP A 37 -0.28 2.22 -7.59
CA TRP A 37 0.70 2.54 -6.56
C TRP A 37 2.13 2.17 -6.97
N ASN A 38 2.30 0.99 -7.58
CA ASN A 38 3.59 0.54 -8.08
C ASN A 38 4.13 1.48 -9.17
N GLU A 39 3.28 1.93 -10.10
CA GLU A 39 3.65 2.90 -11.13
C GLU A 39 4.05 4.27 -10.55
N LEU A 40 3.22 4.81 -9.65
CA LEU A 40 3.51 6.07 -8.96
C LEU A 40 4.82 5.97 -8.21
N TYR A 41 5.04 4.89 -7.46
CA TYR A 41 6.26 4.68 -6.69
C TYR A 41 7.50 4.59 -7.58
N LYS A 42 7.45 3.83 -8.68
CA LYS A 42 8.55 3.76 -9.66
C LYS A 42 8.94 5.15 -10.20
N SER A 43 7.95 6.01 -10.45
CA SER A 43 8.19 7.37 -10.94
C SER A 43 8.65 8.36 -9.86
N SER A 44 8.47 8.02 -8.58
CA SER A 44 8.66 8.95 -7.46
C SER A 44 10.11 9.10 -6.97
N GLN A 45 11.06 8.30 -7.48
CA GLN A 45 12.41 8.18 -6.92
C GLN A 45 13.12 9.53 -6.77
N LYS A 46 13.08 10.39 -7.80
CA LYS A 46 13.68 11.73 -7.73
C LYS A 46 13.06 12.59 -6.63
N THR A 47 11.73 12.57 -6.51
CA THR A 47 11.01 13.34 -5.48
C THR A 47 11.35 12.82 -4.09
N LEU A 48 11.36 11.50 -3.88
CA LEU A 48 11.74 10.89 -2.61
C LEU A 48 13.19 11.19 -2.23
N THR A 49 14.12 11.17 -3.19
CA THR A 49 15.51 11.59 -2.97
C THR A 49 15.58 13.04 -2.50
N ASN A 50 14.88 13.96 -3.17
CA ASN A 50 14.88 15.37 -2.78
C ASN A 50 14.35 15.57 -1.36
N VAL A 51 13.24 14.92 -1.00
CA VAL A 51 12.66 15.01 0.35
C VAL A 51 13.60 14.41 1.40
N ALA A 52 14.26 13.30 1.09
CA ALA A 52 15.25 12.70 1.99
C ALA A 52 16.47 13.62 2.19
N GLU A 53 16.99 14.23 1.13
CA GLU A 53 18.09 15.19 1.21
C GLU A 53 17.70 16.45 2.01
N GLU A 54 16.47 16.93 1.85
CA GLU A 54 15.94 18.05 2.62
C GLU A 54 15.87 17.72 4.10
N ALA A 55 15.29 16.57 4.46
CA ALA A 55 15.20 16.11 5.84
C ALA A 55 16.58 15.98 6.51
N LEU A 56 17.58 15.46 5.78
CA LEU A 56 18.96 15.37 6.28
C LEU A 56 19.58 16.76 6.51
N LYS A 57 19.39 17.71 5.58
CA LYS A 57 19.86 19.09 5.75
C LYS A 57 19.21 19.77 6.96
N GLU A 58 17.93 19.53 7.19
CA GLU A 58 17.23 20.07 8.35
C GLU A 58 17.75 19.48 9.66
N TYR A 59 18.01 18.16 9.68
CA TYR A 59 18.62 17.49 10.82
C TYR A 59 20.01 18.06 11.14
N ASP A 60 20.88 18.16 10.13
CA ASP A 60 22.23 18.71 10.29
C ASP A 60 22.21 20.19 10.71
N ALA A 61 21.19 20.94 10.31
CA ALA A 61 20.96 22.32 10.73
C ALA A 61 20.34 22.46 12.14
N GLY A 62 20.07 21.34 12.84
CA GLY A 62 19.45 21.34 14.16
C GLY A 62 17.98 21.80 14.16
N LYS A 63 17.29 21.67 13.03
CA LYS A 63 15.88 22.09 12.86
C LYS A 63 14.86 20.96 13.11
N THR A 64 15.32 19.79 13.52
CA THR A 64 14.46 18.62 13.77
C THR A 64 14.22 18.42 15.26
N ASP A 65 13.01 17.98 15.60
CA ASP A 65 12.68 17.53 16.95
C ASP A 65 12.88 16.02 17.12
N LYS A 66 13.14 15.61 18.36
CA LYS A 66 13.16 14.18 18.70
C LYS A 66 11.73 13.63 18.63
N LEU A 67 11.55 12.54 17.89
CA LEU A 67 10.28 11.83 17.81
C LEU A 67 9.85 11.33 19.21
N ASP A 68 8.69 11.79 19.67
CA ASP A 68 8.04 11.33 20.90
C ASP A 68 6.91 10.35 20.53
N THR A 69 7.17 9.07 20.72
CA THR A 69 6.23 8.00 20.35
C THR A 69 4.94 8.00 21.18
N ASN A 70 4.90 8.73 22.29
CA ASN A 70 3.69 8.85 23.12
C ASN A 70 2.73 9.95 22.63
N LYS A 71 3.14 10.72 21.62
CA LYS A 71 2.36 11.81 21.01
C LYS A 71 1.96 11.52 19.56
N LEU A 72 2.18 10.29 19.09
CA LEU A 72 1.75 9.79 17.79
C LEU A 72 0.28 9.41 17.80
#